data_AF-A0A353M1K1-F1
#
_entry.id   AF-A0A353M1K1-F1
#
_cell.length_a   1.000
_cell.length_b   1.000
_cell.length_c   1.000
_cell.angle_alpha   90.00
_cell.angle_beta   90.00
_cell.angle_gamma   90.00
#
_symmetry.space_group_name_H-M   'P 1'
#
loop_
_entity.id
_entity.type
_entity.pdbx_description
1 polymer ?
#
loop_
_entity_poly.entity_id
_entity_poly.type
_entity_poly.pdbx_seq_one_letter_code
_entity_poly.pdbx_strand_id
1 'polypeptide(L)' 'EENGKRLIDFLFSEKGQQLFSQGFVRPMNPDALSDDIKAKFLPDSDYERVRDVDYERMSAVQEEFNNRWLKEIGS' A
#
# COMPACT_ATOMS: atom_id res chain seq x y z
N GLU A 1 -16.40 -16.72 -7.43
CA GLU A 1 -15.14 -17.14 -6.79
C GLU A 1 -13.98 -17.16 -7.77
N GLU A 2 -14.09 -17.85 -8.90
CA GLU A 2 -13.03 -17.96 -9.93
C GLU A 2 -12.48 -16.61 -10.42
N ASN A 3 -13.36 -15.65 -10.76
CA ASN A 3 -12.92 -14.32 -11.22
C ASN A 3 -12.14 -13.54 -10.15
N GLY A 4 -12.47 -13.72 -8.87
CA GLY A 4 -11.75 -13.09 -7.77
C GLY A 4 -10.33 -13.63 -7.65
N LYS A 5 -10.19 -14.95 -7.74
CA LYS A 5 -8.87 -15.60 -7.78
C LYS A 5 -8.06 -15.16 -9.00
N ARG A 6 -8.65 -15.14 -10.19
CA ARG A 6 -7.99 -14.68 -11.43
C ARG A 6 -7.52 -13.22 -11.34
N LEU A 7 -8.28 -12.35 -10.68
CA LEU A 7 -7.89 -10.97 -10.44
C LEU A 7 -6.67 -10.90 -9.50
N ILE A 8 -6.71 -11.65 -8.40
CA ILE A 8 -5.58 -11.73 -7.45
C ILE A 8 -4.32 -12.26 -8.16
N ASP A 9 -4.44 -13.35 -8.92
CA ASP A 9 -3.33 -13.92 -9.69
C ASP A 9 -2.75 -12.90 -10.68
N PHE A 10 -3.61 -12.11 -11.35
CA PHE A 10 -3.17 -11.04 -12.23
C PHE A 10 -2.44 -9.92 -11.47
N LEU A 11 -2.98 -9.46 -10.34
CA LEU A 11 -2.36 -8.40 -9.52
C LEU A 11 -0.93 -8.78 -9.08
N PHE A 12 -0.71 -10.06 -8.76
CA PHE A 12 0.61 -10.56 -8.35
C PHE A 12 1.52 -11.00 -9.49
N SER A 13 1.03 -11.05 -10.74
CA SER A 13 1.86 -11.29 -11.92
C SER A 13 2.83 -10.14 -12.19
N GLU A 14 3.90 -10.37 -12.96
CA GLU A 14 4.81 -9.31 -13.41
C GLU A 14 4.06 -8.16 -14.09
N LYS A 15 3.09 -8.48 -14.95
CA LYS A 15 2.30 -7.47 -15.66
C LYS A 15 1.45 -6.64 -14.70
N GLY A 16 0.85 -7.29 -13.69
CA GLY A 16 0.10 -6.61 -12.64
C GLY A 16 0.98 -5.65 -11.85
N GLN A 17 2.14 -6.12 -11.40
CA GLN A 17 3.10 -5.32 -10.63
C GLN A 17 3.64 -4.12 -11.44
N GLN A 18 3.89 -4.28 -12.74
CA GLN A 18 4.27 -3.17 -13.63
C GLN A 18 3.18 -2.11 -13.77
N LEU A 19 1.91 -2.52 -13.87
CA LEU A 19 0.78 -1.57 -13.90
C LEU A 19 0.62 -0.89 -12.53
N PHE A 20 0.89 -1.61 -11.45
CA PHE A 20 0.81 -1.10 -10.08
C PHE A 20 1.87 -0.01 -9.81
N SER A 21 3.10 -0.22 -10.30
CA SER A 21 4.20 0.76 -10.15
C SER A 21 3.94 2.06 -10.93
N GLN A 22 3.30 1.98 -12.10
CA GLN A 22 2.86 3.16 -12.86
C GLN A 22 1.82 4.01 -12.12
N GLY A 23 1.08 3.41 -11.18
CA GLY A 23 0.17 4.11 -10.27
C GLY A 23 0.86 4.71 -9.03
N PHE A 24 2.19 4.76 -9.00
CA PHE A 24 3.01 5.23 -7.87
C PHE A 24 2.86 4.43 -6.58
N VAL A 25 2.36 3.20 -6.67
CA VAL A 25 2.39 2.26 -5.54
C VAL A 25 3.69 1.47 -5.62
N ARG A 26 4.37 1.27 -4.48
CA ARG A 26 5.57 0.43 -4.45
C ARG A 26 5.17 -1.02 -4.77
N PRO A 27 5.70 -1.63 -5.85
CA PRO A 27 5.40 -3.02 -6.16
C PRO A 27 6.08 -3.94 -5.16
N MET A 28 5.53 -5.14 -4.97
CA MET A 28 6.13 -6.17 -4.13
C MET A 28 7.35 -6.82 -4.81
N ASN A 29 7.34 -6.89 -6.15
CA ASN A 29 8.54 -7.20 -6.92
C ASN A 29 9.27 -5.89 -7.28
N PRO A 30 10.48 -5.63 -6.72
CA PRO A 30 11.24 -4.42 -7.04
C PRO A 30 11.59 -4.28 -8.51
N ASP A 31 11.73 -5.39 -9.24
CA ASP A 31 12.08 -5.39 -10.67
C ASP A 31 10.94 -4.85 -11.55
N ALA A 32 9.73 -4.71 -11.00
CA ALA A 32 8.60 -4.09 -11.69
C ALA A 32 8.66 -2.54 -11.67
N LEU A 33 9.64 -1.95 -11.00
CA LEU A 33 9.87 -0.51 -10.95
C LEU A 33 10.96 -0.12 -11.95
N SER A 34 10.55 0.35 -13.13
CA SER A 34 11.47 0.86 -14.14
C SER A 34 12.12 2.18 -13.72
N ASP A 35 13.28 2.51 -14.29
CA ASP A 35 14.03 3.72 -13.96
C ASP A 35 13.22 5.01 -14.20
N ASP A 36 12.41 5.06 -15.26
CA ASP A 36 11.58 6.22 -15.59
C ASP A 36 10.44 6.44 -14.58
N ILE A 37 9.94 5.36 -13.98
CA ILE A 37 8.93 5.43 -12.92
C ILE A 37 9.61 5.75 -11.59
N LYS A 38 10.75 5.12 -11.28
CA LYS A 38 11.54 5.40 -10.07
C LYS A 38 11.92 6.87 -9.96
N ALA A 39 12.26 7.51 -11.08
CA ALA A 39 12.57 8.95 -11.14
C ALA A 39 11.41 9.87 -10.73
N LYS A 40 10.17 9.36 -10.67
CA LYS A 40 8.97 10.10 -10.25
C LYS A 40 8.59 9.86 -8.78
N PHE A 41 9.25 8.93 -8.09
CA PHE A 41 9.09 8.73 -6.65
C PHE A 41 9.87 9.79 -5.86
N LEU A 42 9.51 9.99 -4.59
CA LEU A 42 10.31 10.78 -3.67
C LEU A 42 11.69 10.14 -3.47
N PRO A 43 12.72 10.90 -3.04
CA PRO A 43 14.02 10.35 -2.70
C PRO A 43 13.92 9.30 -1.57
N ASP A 44 14.85 8.34 -1.55
CA ASP A 44 14.86 7.27 -0.54
C ASP A 44 14.92 7.80 0.90
N SER A 45 15.55 8.96 1.12
CA SER A 45 15.63 9.63 2.42
C SER A 45 14.27 9.97 3.02
N ASP A 46 13.27 10.28 2.19
CA ASP A 46 11.93 10.63 2.65
C ASP A 46 11.18 9.41 3.23
N TYR A 47 11.68 8.20 2.96
CA TYR A 47 11.11 6.95 3.43
C TYR A 47 11.85 6.35 4.64
N GLU A 48 12.93 6.95 5.13
CA GLU A 48 13.74 6.41 6.24
C GLU A 48 12.94 6.19 7.55
N ARG A 49 11.90 7.01 7.75
CA ARG A 49 11.02 6.95 8.93
C ARG A 49 9.83 6.01 8.78
N VAL A 50 9.65 5.37 7.63
CA VAL A 50 8.54 4.46 7.39
C VAL A 50 8.68 3.24 8.32
N ARG A 51 7.54 2.80 8.87
CA ARG A 51 7.43 1.62 9.72
C ARG A 51 6.28 0.78 9.20
N ASP A 52 6.41 -0.53 9.34
CA ASP A 52 5.32 -1.45 9.07
C ASP A 52 4.22 -1.25 10.11
N VAL A 53 2.97 -1.34 9.65
CA VAL A 53 1.80 -1.27 10.51
C VAL A 53 1.55 -2.66 11.10
N ASP A 54 1.45 -2.73 12.42
CA ASP A 54 0.89 -3.91 13.10
C ASP A 54 -0.63 -3.92 12.88
N TYR A 55 -1.05 -4.60 11.81
CA TYR A 55 -2.46 -4.67 11.41
C TYR A 55 -3.32 -5.44 12.41
N GLU A 56 -2.76 -6.41 13.14
CA GLU A 56 -3.49 -7.14 14.17
C GLU A 56 -3.83 -6.20 15.32
N ARG A 57 -2.83 -5.47 15.83
CA ARG A 57 -3.05 -4.44 16.85
C ARG A 57 -3.98 -3.34 16.35
N MET A 58 -3.80 -2.87 15.10
CA MET A 58 -4.66 -1.84 14.51
C MET A 58 -6.12 -2.29 14.48
N SER A 59 -6.39 -3.53 14.06
CA SER A 59 -7.72 -4.12 14.05
C SER A 59 -8.32 -4.18 15.45
N ALA A 60 -7.54 -4.64 16.44
CA ALA A 60 -7.98 -4.79 17.83
C ALA A 60 -8.42 -3.47 18.49
N VAL A 61 -7.88 -2.33 18.06
CA VAL A 61 -8.17 -1.00 18.64
C VAL A 61 -8.97 -0.08 17.71
N GLN A 62 -9.34 -0.54 16.51
CA GLN A 62 -9.90 0.31 15.46
C GLN A 62 -11.18 1.03 15.89
N GLU A 63 -12.10 0.31 16.55
CA GLU A 63 -13.38 0.86 16.98
C GLU A 63 -13.19 1.96 18.04
N GLU A 64 -12.35 1.70 19.06
CA GLU A 64 -12.05 2.68 20.11
C GLU A 64 -11.42 3.95 19.50
N PHE A 65 -10.46 3.77 18.58
CA PHE A 65 -9.83 4.88 17.88
C PHE A 65 -10.86 5.73 17.13
N ASN A 66 -11.77 5.12 16.36
CA ASN A 66 -12.81 5.84 15.62
C ASN A 66 -13.74 6.63 16.54
N ASN A 67 -14.19 6.04 17.64
CA ASN A 67 -15.05 6.70 18.63
C ASN A 67 -14.35 7.90 19.26
N ARG A 68 -13.07 7.77 19.61
CA ARG A 68 -12.27 8.88 20.13
C ARG A 68 -12.07 9.98 19.12
N TRP A 69 -11.74 9.66 17.87
CA TRP A 69 -11.58 10.63 16.79
C TRP A 69 -12.83 11.49 16.59
N LEU A 70 -14.01 10.86 16.51
CA LEU A 70 -15.28 11.58 16.36
C LEU A 70 -15.56 12.52 17.53
N LYS A 71 -15.28 12.07 18.76
CA LYS A 71 -15.49 12.86 19.97
C LYS A 71 -14.51 14.04 20.09
N GLU A 72 -13.25 13.81 19.76
CA GLU A 72 -12.15 14.76 20.00
C GLU A 72 -11.98 15.76 18.85
N ILE A 73 -12.27 15.34 17.60
CA ILE A 73 -11.97 16.12 16.38
C ILE A 73 -13.19 16.31 15.46
N GLY A 74 -14.19 15.43 15.51
CA GLY A 74 -15.30 15.34 14.55
C GLY A 74 -16.37 16.43 14.59
N SER A 75 -16.05 17.62 15.09
CA SER A 75 -16.91 18.82 15.06
C SER A 75 -16.95 19.48 13.68
#